data_AF-X1IPV6-F1
#
_entry.id   AF-X1IPV6-F1
#
_cell.length_a   1.000
_cell.length_b   1.000
_cell.length_c   1.000
_cell.angle_alpha   90.00
_cell.angle_beta   90.00
_cell.angle_gamma   90.00
#
_symmetry.space_group_name_H-M   'P 1'
#
loop_
_entity.id
_entity.type
_entity.pdbx_description
1 polymer ?
#
loop_
_entity_poly.entity_id
_entity_poly.type
_entity_poly.pdbx_seq_one_letter_code
_entity_poly.pdbx_strand_id
1 'polypeptide(L)'
;TWIATGDIATDPYAAGYFESVNAISNALAEGKTTQEAMDLSLASWNGWIDYWMGSDDPYASQVVQWLIHDRDGQQLYGDPNAKITTPSPPIPPGIPVPLPFLTGLNMVFMSFLVL
;
A
#
# COMPACT_ATOMS: atom_id res chain seq x y z
N THR A 1 8.91 10.78 23.23
CA THR A 1 10.08 9.90 23.35
C THR A 1 9.81 8.65 22.56
N TRP A 2 10.52 8.50 21.45
CA TRP A 2 10.68 7.22 20.76
C TRP A 2 11.40 6.26 21.71
N ILE A 3 10.89 5.06 21.88
CA ILE A 3 11.64 3.98 22.53
C ILE A 3 12.59 3.46 21.47
N ALA A 4 13.85 3.89 21.52
CA ALA A 4 14.91 3.37 20.67
C ALA A 4 15.91 2.65 21.58
N THR A 5 15.98 1.33 21.49
CA THR A 5 16.84 0.52 22.37
C THR A 5 18.03 -0.11 21.64
N GLY A 6 18.10 0.02 20.31
CA GLY A 6 19.17 -0.56 19.49
C GLY A 6 19.15 -0.07 18.04
N ASP A 7 19.68 -0.90 17.13
CA ASP A 7 19.61 -0.64 15.69
C ASP A 7 18.15 -0.58 15.24
N ILE A 8 17.79 0.52 14.58
CA ILE A 8 16.44 0.81 14.08
C ILE A 8 15.89 -0.31 13.18
N ALA A 9 16.76 -1.03 12.47
CA ALA A 9 16.35 -2.12 11.59
C ALA A 9 15.87 -3.37 12.35
N THR A 10 16.22 -3.48 13.63
CA THR A 10 15.91 -4.63 14.49
C THR A 10 15.12 -4.23 15.74
N ASP A 11 14.76 -2.95 15.88
CA ASP A 11 14.05 -2.47 17.06
C ASP A 11 12.59 -2.97 17.04
N PRO A 12 12.19 -3.84 18.00
CA PRO A 12 10.84 -4.39 18.01
C PRO A 12 9.78 -3.31 18.22
N TYR A 13 10.11 -2.19 18.88
CA TYR A 13 9.18 -1.09 19.10
C TYR A 13 8.92 -0.27 17.82
N ALA A 14 9.82 -0.35 16.84
CA ALA A 14 9.70 0.36 15.56
C ALA A 14 9.02 -0.47 14.46
N ALA A 15 8.88 -1.80 14.64
CA ALA A 15 8.33 -2.70 13.63
C ALA A 15 6.95 -2.25 13.12
N GLY A 16 6.04 -1.94 14.06
CA GLY A 16 4.69 -1.49 13.70
C GLY A 16 4.63 -0.20 12.91
N TYR A 17 5.57 0.71 13.15
CA TYR A 17 5.72 1.92 12.33
C TYR A 17 6.18 1.56 10.92
N PHE A 18 7.30 0.84 10.79
CA PHE A 18 7.92 0.55 9.50
C PHE A 18 7.02 -0.29 8.60
N GLU A 19 6.38 -1.33 9.14
CA GLU A 19 5.48 -2.18 8.36
C GLU A 19 4.28 -1.38 7.85
N SER A 20 3.68 -0.54 8.69
CA SER A 20 2.47 0.21 8.33
C SER A 20 2.74 1.31 7.30
N VAL A 21 3.88 2.00 7.37
CA VAL A 21 4.26 2.99 6.33
C VAL A 21 4.70 2.31 5.03
N ASN A 22 5.39 1.16 5.12
CA ASN A 22 5.84 0.42 3.95
C ASN A 22 4.69 -0.28 3.22
N ALA A 23 3.60 -0.60 3.91
CA ALA A 23 2.39 -1.14 3.31
C ALA A 23 1.89 -0.26 2.15
N ILE A 24 1.99 1.07 2.29
CA ILE A 24 1.62 2.02 1.22
C ILE A 24 2.52 1.83 0.00
N SER A 25 3.84 1.89 0.20
CA SER A 25 4.83 1.76 -0.88
C SER A 25 4.70 0.42 -1.61
N ASN A 26 4.53 -0.67 -0.86
CA ASN A 26 4.36 -2.00 -1.42
C ASN A 26 3.05 -2.10 -2.23
N ALA A 27 1.93 -1.60 -1.69
CA ALA A 27 0.65 -1.58 -2.38
C ALA A 27 0.72 -0.81 -3.72
N LEU A 28 1.35 0.37 -3.71
CA LEU A 28 1.53 1.16 -4.92
C LEU A 28 2.43 0.45 -5.94
N ALA A 29 3.50 -0.20 -5.49
CA ALA A 29 4.39 -0.99 -6.35
C ALA A 29 3.67 -2.20 -7.00
N GLU A 30 2.67 -2.75 -6.32
CA GLU A 30 1.78 -3.81 -6.84
C GLU A 30 0.68 -3.29 -7.78
N GLY A 31 0.62 -1.97 -8.02
CA GLY A 31 -0.36 -1.35 -8.91
C GLY A 31 -1.75 -1.17 -8.31
N LYS A 32 -1.86 -1.22 -6.97
CA LYS A 32 -3.10 -0.91 -6.25
C LYS A 32 -3.43 0.58 -6.34
N THR A 33 -4.69 0.92 -6.08
CA THR A 33 -5.09 2.33 -5.96
C THR A 33 -4.54 2.96 -4.69
N THR A 34 -4.49 4.28 -4.67
CA THR A 34 -4.14 5.07 -3.48
C THR A 34 -5.08 4.78 -2.29
N GLN A 35 -6.37 4.55 -2.53
CA GLN A 35 -7.30 4.13 -1.48
C GLN A 35 -6.99 2.75 -0.94
N GLU A 36 -6.75 1.76 -1.80
CA GLU A 36 -6.37 0.41 -1.37
C GLU A 36 -5.06 0.43 -0.57
N ALA A 37 -4.09 1.25 -0.97
CA ALA A 37 -2.83 1.43 -0.24
C ALA A 37 -3.05 2.06 1.15
N MET A 38 -3.93 3.07 1.24
CA MET A 38 -4.34 3.67 2.51
C MET A 38 -5.00 2.63 3.43
N ASP A 39 -5.94 1.85 2.90
CA ASP A 39 -6.71 0.87 3.68
C ASP A 39 -5.80 -0.24 4.22
N LEU A 40 -4.83 -0.72 3.42
CA LEU A 40 -3.83 -1.71 3.84
C LEU A 40 -2.92 -1.18 4.95
N SER A 41 -2.49 0.08 4.83
CA SER A 41 -1.70 0.74 5.86
C SER A 41 -2.49 0.91 7.17
N LEU A 42 -3.74 1.37 7.10
CA LEU A 42 -4.64 1.47 8.26
C LEU A 42 -4.90 0.10 8.92
N ALA A 43 -5.06 -0.96 8.13
CA ALA A 43 -5.19 -2.31 8.64
C ALA A 43 -3.93 -2.74 9.41
N SER A 44 -2.74 -2.45 8.88
CA SER A 44 -1.45 -2.71 9.54
C SER A 44 -1.34 -1.95 10.87
N TRP A 45 -1.67 -0.64 10.88
CA TRP A 45 -1.68 0.16 12.10
C TRP A 45 -2.56 -0.45 13.19
N ASN A 46 -3.80 -0.80 12.84
CA ASN A 46 -4.75 -1.39 13.79
C ASN A 46 -4.28 -2.76 14.31
N GLY A 47 -3.71 -3.60 13.45
CA GLY A 47 -3.14 -4.89 13.86
C GLY A 47 -2.00 -4.73 14.88
N TRP A 48 -1.11 -3.76 14.66
CA TRP A 48 -0.02 -3.47 15.59
C TRP A 48 -0.51 -2.85 16.90
N ILE A 49 -1.51 -1.96 16.85
CA ILE A 49 -2.14 -1.41 18.05
C ILE A 49 -2.77 -2.53 18.89
N ASP A 50 -3.53 -3.43 18.27
CA ASP A 50 -4.15 -4.57 18.95
C ASP A 50 -3.09 -5.50 19.59
N TYR A 51 -2.00 -5.78 18.86
CA TYR A 51 -0.87 -6.55 19.38
C TYR A 51 -0.27 -5.92 20.64
N TRP A 52 0.06 -4.62 20.60
CA TRP A 52 0.66 -3.94 21.74
C TRP A 52 -0.32 -3.73 22.90
N MET A 53 -1.61 -3.56 22.63
CA MET A 53 -2.64 -3.50 23.67
C MET A 53 -2.76 -4.80 24.47
N GLY A 54 -2.42 -5.95 23.86
CA GLY A 54 -2.40 -7.25 24.53
C GLY A 54 -1.03 -7.62 25.14
N SER A 55 -0.02 -6.76 25.03
CA SER A 55 1.35 -7.05 25.46
C SER A 55 1.59 -6.70 26.94
N ASP A 56 2.32 -7.55 27.65
CA ASP A 56 2.81 -7.29 29.01
C ASP A 56 4.13 -6.46 29.02
N ASP A 57 4.60 -6.01 27.86
CA ASP A 57 5.82 -5.21 27.76
C ASP A 57 5.70 -3.87 28.52
N PRO A 58 6.72 -3.47 29.31
CA PRO A 58 6.65 -2.25 30.12
C PRO A 58 6.45 -0.97 29.31
N TYR A 59 6.79 -0.98 28.02
CA TYR A 59 6.62 0.16 27.11
C TYR A 59 5.40 0.05 26.21
N ALA A 60 4.61 -1.03 26.30
CA ALA A 60 3.46 -1.28 25.42
C ALA A 60 2.51 -0.08 25.29
N SER A 61 2.11 0.51 26.42
CA SER A 61 1.22 1.69 26.43
C SER A 61 1.81 2.90 25.71
N GLN A 62 3.13 3.10 25.80
CA GLN A 62 3.82 4.17 25.10
C GLN A 62 3.91 3.88 23.60
N VAL A 63 4.15 2.63 23.20
CA VAL A 63 4.14 2.24 21.78
C VAL A 63 2.75 2.46 21.18
N VAL A 64 1.68 2.01 21.86
CA VAL A 64 0.28 2.23 21.44
C VAL A 64 0.00 3.72 21.24
N GLN A 65 0.43 4.58 22.16
CA GLN A 65 0.25 6.03 22.03
C GLN A 65 0.85 6.56 20.72
N TRP A 66 2.08 6.16 20.37
CA TRP A 66 2.74 6.61 19.15
C TRP A 66 2.11 6.05 17.88
N LEU A 67 1.74 4.76 17.88
CA LEU A 67 1.04 4.15 16.76
C LEU A 67 -0.31 4.81 16.48
N ILE A 68 -1.08 5.15 17.53
CA ILE A 68 -2.34 5.90 17.38
C ILE A 68 -2.07 7.29 16.79
N HIS A 69 -1.06 8.00 17.30
CA HIS A 69 -0.68 9.31 16.79
C HIS A 69 -0.38 9.26 15.28
N ASP A 70 0.42 8.30 14.84
CA ASP A 70 0.84 8.20 13.44
C ASP A 70 -0.31 7.74 12.53
N ARG A 71 -1.12 6.76 12.99
CA ARG A 71 -2.33 6.32 12.28
C ARG A 71 -3.32 7.47 12.07
N ASP A 72 -3.64 8.20 13.12
CA ASP A 72 -4.64 9.27 13.07
C ASP A 72 -4.11 10.52 12.32
N GLY A 73 -2.79 10.67 12.24
CA GLY A 73 -2.12 11.66 11.41
C GLY A 73 -2.09 11.30 9.92
N GLN A 74 -2.31 10.03 9.56
CA GLN A 74 -2.30 9.58 8.17
C GLN A 74 -3.56 10.05 7.44
N GLN A 75 -3.37 10.77 6.33
CA GLN A 75 -4.48 11.26 5.50
C GLN A 75 -4.18 11.00 4.03
N LEU A 76 -5.22 10.61 3.29
CA LEU A 76 -5.16 10.51 1.84
C LEU A 76 -5.62 11.83 1.22
N TYR A 77 -4.74 12.46 0.45
CA TYR A 77 -5.06 13.63 -0.37
C TYR A 77 -5.02 13.26 -1.86
N GLY A 78 -5.86 13.91 -2.67
CA GLY A 78 -5.91 13.71 -4.12
C GLY A 78 -6.96 12.69 -4.56
N ASP A 79 -6.68 11.97 -5.65
CA ASP A 79 -7.62 10.99 -6.24
C ASP A 79 -7.45 9.60 -5.57
N PRO A 80 -8.49 9.05 -4.93
CA PRO A 80 -8.47 7.72 -4.31
C PRO A 80 -8.34 6.55 -5.30
N ASN A 81 -8.57 6.79 -6.60
CA ASN A 81 -8.48 5.79 -7.64
C ASN A 81 -7.18 5.85 -8.44
N ALA A 82 -6.30 6.82 -8.14
CA ALA A 82 -5.00 6.90 -8.79
C ALA A 82 -4.17 5.64 -8.49
N LYS A 83 -3.45 5.14 -9.49
CA LYS A 83 -2.57 3.97 -9.36
C LYS A 83 -1.37 4.08 -10.29
N ILE A 84 -0.30 3.36 -9.95
CA ILE A 84 0.85 3.24 -10.85
C ILE A 84 0.46 2.33 -12.02
N THR A 85 0.61 2.82 -13.24
CA THR A 85 0.39 2.06 -14.47
C THR A 85 1.66 2.03 -15.31
N THR A 86 1.92 0.92 -16.00
CA THR A 86 2.95 0.90 -17.05
C THR A 86 2.49 1.74 -18.23
N PRO A 87 3.37 2.56 -18.83
CA PRO A 87 3.06 3.22 -20.09
C PRO A 87 2.65 2.18 -21.14
N SER A 88 1.55 2.42 -21.86
CA SER A 88 1.24 1.61 -23.03
C SER A 88 2.42 1.70 -24.00
N PRO A 89 2.96 0.56 -24.49
CA PRO A 89 4.02 0.61 -25.48
C PRO A 89 3.50 1.38 -26.70
N PRO A 90 4.29 2.35 -27.24
CA PRO A 90 3.88 3.05 -28.44
C PRO A 90 3.69 2.02 -29.56
N ILE A 91 2.51 1.98 -30.16
CA ILE A 91 2.28 1.18 -31.38
C ILE A 91 3.19 1.76 -32.45
N PRO A 92 4.16 1.02 -33.00
CA PRO A 92 5.03 1.54 -34.03
C PRO A 92 4.18 1.97 -35.24
N PRO A 93 4.32 3.20 -35.75
CA PRO A 93 3.60 3.61 -36.95
C PRO A 93 4.04 2.71 -38.13
N GLY A 94 3.08 1.98 -38.69
CA GLY A 94 3.29 1.23 -39.95
C GLY A 94 3.43 -0.29 -39.86
N ILE A 95 3.24 -0.94 -38.71
CA ILE A 95 3.06 -2.40 -38.69
C ILE A 95 1.59 -2.68 -39.05
N PRO A 96 1.27 -3.32 -40.18
CA PRO A 96 -0.08 -3.81 -40.45
C PRO A 96 -0.37 -4.90 -39.43
N VAL A 97 -1.06 -4.55 -38.34
CA VAL A 97 -1.55 -5.55 -37.39
C VAL A 97 -2.58 -6.37 -38.15
N PRO A 98 -2.40 -7.70 -38.32
CA PRO A 98 -3.42 -8.52 -38.93
C PRO A 98 -4.71 -8.36 -38.12
N LEU A 99 -5.84 -8.10 -38.77
CA LEU A 99 -7.18 -8.02 -38.16
C LEU A 99 -7.45 -9.01 -37.00
N PRO A 100 -7.01 -10.29 -37.03
CA PRO A 100 -7.20 -11.20 -35.90
C PRO A 100 -6.52 -10.75 -34.58
N PHE A 101 -5.41 -10.01 -34.65
CA PHE A 101 -4.76 -9.43 -33.47
C PHE A 101 -5.54 -8.23 -32.90
N LEU A 102 -6.14 -7.41 -33.75
CA LEU A 102 -6.97 -6.27 -33.32
C LEU A 102 -8.26 -6.75 -32.63
N THR A 103 -8.90 -7.81 -33.16
CA THR A 103 -10.07 -8.44 -32.54
C THR A 103 -9.72 -9.13 -31.23
N GLY A 104 -8.54 -9.77 -31.13
CA GLY A 104 -8.07 -10.38 -29.89
C GLY A 104 -7.83 -9.36 -28.77
N LEU A 105 -7.16 -8.25 -29.08
CA LEU A 105 -6.90 -7.16 -28.13
C LEU A 105 -8.21 -6.51 -27.64
N ASN A 106 -9.14 -6.22 -28.56
CA ASN A 106 -10.45 -5.66 -28.19
C ASN A 106 -11.32 -6.64 -27.38
N MET A 107 -11.27 -7.95 -27.64
CA MET A 107 -11.99 -8.94 -26.83
C MET A 107 -11.39 -9.08 -25.42
N VAL A 108 -10.07 -8.99 -25.27
CA VAL A 108 -9.44 -8.95 -23.93
C VAL A 108 -9.89 -7.70 -23.18
N PHE A 109 -9.84 -6.52 -23.80
CA PHE A 109 -10.32 -5.29 -23.15
C PHE A 109 -11.82 -5.29 -22.84
N MET A 110 -12.68 -5.87 -23.69
CA MET A 110 -14.11 -5.99 -23.41
C MET A 110 -14.43 -7.04 -22.34
N SER A 111 -13.62 -8.11 -22.20
CA SER A 111 -13.80 -9.09 -21.14
C SER A 111 -13.51 -8.55 -19.73
N PHE A 112 -12.79 -7.42 -19.62
CA PHE A 112 -12.58 -6.69 -18.36
C PHE A 112 -13.62 -5.59 -18.10
N LEU A 113 -14.55 -5.34 -19.02
CA LEU A 113 -15.59 -4.30 -18.91
C LEU A 113 -17.01 -4.87 -18.65
N VAL A 114 -17.17 -6.20 -18.57
CA VAL A 114 -18.48 -6.88 -18.37
C VAL A 114 -18.47 -7.78 -17.12
N LEU A 115 -17.85 -7.36 -16.03
CA LEU A 115 -18.07 -7.94 -14.69
C LEU A 115 -18.56 -6.88 -13.72
#